data_AF-A0A1S3IG90-F1
#
_entry.id   AF-A0A1S3IG90-F1
#
_cell.length_a   1.000
_cell.length_b   1.000
_cell.length_c   1.000
_cell.angle_alpha   90.00
_cell.angle_beta   90.00
_cell.angle_gamma   90.00
#
_symmetry.space_group_name_H-M   'P 1'
#
loop_
_entity.id
_entity.type
_entity.pdbx_description
1 polymer ?
#
loop_
_entity_poly.entity_id
_entity_poly.type
_entity_poly.pdbx_seq_one_letter_code
_entity_poly.pdbx_strand_id
1 'polypeptide(L)'
;MAEIEETIKRLQAHKGVIGVIVVSSEGIPIRSTLDNSTTVQYATLVTSLCGKARHTVRDLDPANDLSFVRIRSKKHEIMVAPGTY
;
A
#
# COMPACT_ATOMS: atom_id res chain seq x y z
N MET A 1 15.33 7.29 6.57
CA MET A 1 15.71 6.82 5.20
C MET A 1 16.26 5.41 5.19
N ALA A 2 17.27 5.08 6.00
CA ALA A 2 17.86 3.72 6.04
C ALA A 2 16.84 2.63 6.44
N GLU A 3 15.96 2.90 7.40
CA GLU A 3 14.94 1.96 7.88
C GLU A 3 13.91 1.54 6.81
N ILE A 4 13.49 2.49 5.95
CA ILE A 4 12.56 2.23 4.85
C ILE A 4 13.22 1.31 3.82
N GLU A 5 14.50 1.54 3.52
CA GLU A 5 15.25 0.75 2.56
C GLU A 5 15.52 -0.68 3.05
N GLU A 6 15.82 -0.84 4.33
CA GLU A 6 15.92 -2.15 4.97
C GLU A 6 14.58 -2.89 4.97
N THR A 7 13.49 -2.19 5.26
CA THR A 7 12.14 -2.77 5.20
C THR A 7 11.76 -3.22 3.80
N ILE A 8 12.07 -2.42 2.77
CA ILE A 8 11.86 -2.80 1.37
C ILE A 8 12.66 -4.05 1.03
N LYS A 9 13.96 -4.10 1.38
CA LYS A 9 14.80 -5.29 1.13
C LYS A 9 14.25 -6.54 1.82
N ARG A 10 13.80 -6.41 3.07
CA ARG A 10 13.20 -7.52 3.82
C ARG A 10 11.91 -8.01 3.16
N LEU A 11 11.05 -7.11 2.68
CA LEU A 11 9.84 -7.45 1.95
C LEU A 11 10.15 -8.14 0.61
N GLN A 12 11.10 -7.62 -0.16
CA GLN A 12 11.53 -8.23 -1.42
C GLN A 12 12.15 -9.63 -1.23
N ALA A 13 12.81 -9.88 -0.09
CA ALA A 13 13.39 -11.18 0.21
C ALA A 13 12.35 -12.28 0.45
N HIS A 14 11.08 -11.93 0.70
CA HIS A 14 10.03 -12.92 0.87
C HIS A 14 9.62 -13.55 -0.46
N LYS A 15 9.67 -14.88 -0.52
CA LYS A 15 9.26 -15.67 -1.69
C LYS A 15 7.79 -15.41 -2.01
N GLY A 16 7.52 -14.91 -3.22
CA GLY A 16 6.17 -14.59 -3.70
C GLY A 16 5.87 -13.10 -3.76
N VAL A 17 6.75 -12.24 -3.23
CA VAL A 17 6.64 -10.78 -3.42
C VAL A 17 7.09 -10.41 -4.83
N ILE A 18 6.15 -9.90 -5.62
CA ILE A 18 6.39 -9.47 -7.01
C ILE A 18 6.96 -8.05 -7.04
N GLY A 19 6.49 -7.20 -6.13
CA GLY A 19 7.02 -5.85 -6.00
C GLY A 19 6.52 -5.13 -4.76
N VAL A 20 7.22 -4.06 -4.41
CA VAL A 20 6.94 -3.20 -3.26
C VAL A 20 6.82 -1.76 -3.77
N ILE A 21 5.77 -1.07 -3.36
CA ILE A 21 5.55 0.34 -3.68
C ILE A 21 5.39 1.12 -2.37
N VAL A 22 6.13 2.21 -2.23
CA VAL A 22 5.96 3.21 -1.18
C VAL A 22 5.33 4.45 -1.80
N VAL A 23 4.21 4.87 -1.25
CA VAL A 23 3.39 5.98 -1.76
C VAL A 23 3.23 7.03 -0.67
N SER A 24 3.25 8.31 -1.06
CA SER A 24 2.86 9.43 -0.21
C SER A 24 1.35 9.42 0.09
N SER A 25 0.91 10.17 1.09
CA SER A 25 -0.51 10.40 1.40
C SER A 25 -1.29 10.98 0.20
N GLU A 26 -0.61 11.70 -0.69
CA GLU A 26 -1.17 12.29 -1.91
C GLU A 26 -1.30 11.29 -3.08
N GLY A 27 -0.86 10.04 -2.92
CA GLY A 27 -0.88 9.06 -4.01
C GLY A 27 0.32 9.15 -4.96
N ILE A 28 1.36 9.90 -4.58
CA ILE A 28 2.60 10.05 -5.35
C ILE A 28 3.56 8.91 -4.96
N PRO A 29 4.02 8.07 -5.90
CA PRO A 29 4.97 7.01 -5.60
C PRO A 29 6.36 7.60 -5.28
N ILE A 30 6.89 7.25 -4.11
CA ILE A 30 8.22 7.69 -3.62
C ILE A 30 9.29 6.68 -4.02
N ARG A 31 8.98 5.38 -3.88
CA ARG A 31 9.85 4.25 -4.22
C ARG A 31 9.01 3.12 -4.79
N SER A 32 9.54 2.43 -5.78
CA SER A 32 8.93 1.22 -6.31
C SER A 32 9.98 0.29 -6.86
N THR A 33 9.66 -1.00 -6.85
CA THR A 33 10.47 -2.06 -7.45
C THR A 33 9.84 -2.55 -8.77
N LEU A 34 8.73 -1.94 -9.18
CA LEU A 34 8.00 -2.21 -10.41
C LEU A 34 8.29 -1.14 -11.46
N ASP A 35 7.79 -1.35 -12.68
CA ASP A 35 7.87 -0.33 -13.73
C ASP A 35 7.07 0.93 -13.36
N ASN A 36 7.50 2.07 -13.88
CA ASN A 36 6.95 3.35 -13.46
C ASN A 36 5.46 3.50 -13.84
N SER A 37 5.05 2.89 -14.96
CA SER A 37 3.66 2.99 -15.45
C SER A 37 2.69 2.26 -14.52
N THR A 38 3.00 1.01 -14.15
CA THR A 38 2.18 0.24 -13.22
C THR A 38 2.22 0.86 -11.83
N THR A 39 3.39 1.33 -11.40
CA THR A 39 3.57 1.98 -10.10
C THR A 39 2.62 3.16 -9.91
N VAL A 40 2.57 4.07 -10.89
CA VAL A 40 1.68 5.24 -10.82
C VAL A 40 0.22 4.81 -10.80
N GLN A 41 -0.16 3.86 -11.66
CA GLN A 41 -1.54 3.35 -11.72
C GLN A 41 -1.97 2.71 -10.39
N TYR A 42 -1.13 1.85 -9.81
CA TYR A 42 -1.42 1.22 -8.52
C TYR A 42 -1.46 2.24 -7.39
N ALA A 43 -0.51 3.18 -7.34
CA ALA A 43 -0.47 4.22 -6.31
C ALA A 43 -1.77 5.03 -6.28
N THR A 44 -2.23 5.54 -7.42
CA THR A 44 -3.47 6.33 -7.48
C THR A 44 -4.72 5.52 -7.09
N LEU A 45 -4.86 4.31 -7.64
CA LEU A 45 -6.03 3.47 -7.38
C LEU A 45 -6.09 2.99 -5.93
N VAL A 46 -4.96 2.56 -5.39
CA VAL A 46 -4.86 2.07 -4.01
C VAL A 46 -5.09 3.19 -2.99
N THR A 47 -4.51 4.37 -3.21
CA THR A 47 -4.75 5.52 -2.31
C THR A 47 -6.22 5.92 -2.28
N SER A 48 -6.89 5.98 -3.44
CA SER A 48 -8.33 6.25 -3.49
C SER A 48 -9.16 5.18 -2.78
N LEU A 49 -8.80 3.90 -2.98
CA LEU A 49 -9.48 2.78 -2.33
C LEU A 49 -9.30 2.79 -0.81
N CYS A 50 -8.08 3.01 -0.32
CA CYS A 50 -7.79 3.11 1.11
C CYS A 50 -8.52 4.29 1.77
N GLY A 51 -8.62 5.44 1.09
CA GLY A 51 -9.40 6.58 1.58
C GLY A 51 -10.88 6.22 1.76
N LYS A 52 -11.49 5.58 0.74
CA LYS A 52 -12.87 5.11 0.81
C LYS A 52 -13.07 4.06 1.90
N ALA A 53 -12.19 3.06 1.97
CA ALA A 53 -12.25 2.02 3.00
C ALA A 53 -12.15 2.60 4.41
N ARG A 54 -11.27 3.59 4.62
CA ARG A 54 -11.12 4.28 5.91
C ARG A 54 -12.39 5.03 6.29
N HIS A 55 -13.02 5.72 5.34
CA HIS A 55 -14.30 6.39 5.58
C HIS A 55 -15.38 5.37 5.97
N THR A 56 -15.52 4.28 5.24
CA THR A 56 -16.51 3.24 5.55
C THR A 56 -16.30 2.60 6.93
N VAL A 57 -15.04 2.39 7.36
CA VAL A 57 -14.74 1.87 8.71
C VAL A 57 -15.14 2.89 9.78
N ARG A 58 -14.85 4.17 9.56
CA ARG A 58 -15.21 5.26 10.49
C ARG A 58 -16.71 5.53 10.56
N ASP A 59 -17.41 5.35 9.45
CA ASP A 59 -18.88 5.48 9.39
C ASP A 59 -19.56 4.36 10.21
N LEU A 60 -18.93 3.18 10.31
CA LEU A 60 -19.42 2.07 11.14
C LEU A 60 -19.09 2.28 12.63
N ASP A 61 -17.84 2.63 12.94
CA ASP A 61 -17.39 2.96 14.29
C ASP A 61 -16.32 4.08 14.22
N PRO A 62 -16.62 5.30 14.70
CA PRO A 62 -15.68 6.41 14.68
C PRO A 62 -14.41 6.17 15.50
N ALA A 63 -14.42 5.24 16.45
CA ALA A 63 -13.24 4.88 17.25
C ALA A 63 -12.28 3.92 16.52
N ASN A 64 -12.72 3.35 15.39
CA ASN A 64 -11.92 2.40 14.61
C ASN A 64 -11.18 3.12 13.48
N ASP A 65 -9.95 2.69 13.21
CA ASP A 65 -9.15 3.20 12.10
C ASP A 65 -8.65 2.07 11.22
N LEU A 66 -8.48 2.38 9.93
CA LEU A 66 -8.02 1.39 8.97
C LEU A 66 -6.54 1.10 9.19
N SER A 67 -6.21 -0.09 9.70
CA SER A 67 -4.83 -0.50 9.95
C SER A 67 -4.19 -1.20 8.76
N PHE A 68 -4.96 -2.03 8.05
CA PHE A 68 -4.44 -2.86 6.97
C PHE A 68 -5.53 -3.24 5.97
N VAL A 69 -5.20 -3.23 4.68
CA VAL A 69 -6.06 -3.68 3.59
C VAL A 69 -5.34 -4.79 2.82
N ARG A 70 -5.98 -5.95 2.72
CA ARG A 70 -5.50 -7.09 1.93
C ARG A 70 -6.51 -7.42 0.85
N ILE A 71 -6.10 -7.27 -0.40
CA ILE A 71 -6.92 -7.55 -1.58
C ILE A 71 -6.32 -8.75 -2.29
N ARG A 72 -7.07 -9.85 -2.32
CA ARG A 72 -6.66 -11.07 -3.00
C ARG A 72 -7.45 -11.25 -4.28
N SER A 73 -6.73 -11.34 -5.40
CA SER A 73 -7.28 -11.73 -6.69
C SER A 73 -6.83 -13.15 -7.05
N LYS A 74 -7.32 -13.69 -8.18
CA LYS A 74 -6.89 -15.00 -8.68
C LYS A 74 -5.41 -15.05 -9.06
N LYS A 75 -4.83 -13.93 -9.47
CA LYS A 75 -3.45 -13.84 -9.99
C LYS A 75 -2.48 -13.19 -9.00
N HIS A 76 -2.95 -12.18 -8.26
CA HIS A 76 -2.10 -11.34 -7.42
C HIS A 76 -2.75 -11.04 -6.07
N GLU A 77 -1.91 -10.77 -5.08
CA GLU A 77 -2.30 -10.29 -3.77
C GLU A 77 -1.67 -8.92 -3.53
N ILE A 78 -2.50 -7.97 -3.10
CA ILE A 78 -2.10 -6.60 -2.81
C ILE A 78 -2.32 -6.37 -1.32
N MET A 79 -1.25 -5.99 -0.64
CA MET A 79 -1.21 -5.75 0.80
C MET A 79 -0.85 -4.29 1.01
N VAL A 80 -1.73 -3.55 1.68
CA VAL A 80 -1.61 -2.10 1.87
C VAL A 80 -1.72 -1.79 3.35
N ALA A 81 -0.69 -1.15 3.89
CA ALA A 81 -0.69 -0.61 5.23
C ALA A 81 -0.74 0.94 5.13
N PRO A 82 -1.89 1.59 5.38
CA PRO A 82 -1.95 3.03 5.51
C PRO A 82 -1.25 3.44 6.82
N GLY A 83 0.07 3.59 6.78
CA GLY A 83 0.87 4.05 7.92
C GLY A 83 0.84 5.56 8.06
N THR A 84 0.67 6.04 9.28
CA THR A 84 1.01 7.41 9.69
C THR A 84 2.35 7.29 10.42
N TYR A 85 3.44 7.70 9.77
CA TYR A 85 4.74 7.92 10.41
C TYR A 85 5.00 9.42 10.48
#